data_AF-A0A1F7W684-F1
#
_entry.id   AF-A0A1F7W684-F1
#
_cell.length_a   1.000
_cell.length_b   1.000
_cell.length_c   1.000
_cell.angle_alpha   90.00
_cell.angle_beta   90.00
_cell.angle_gamma   90.00
#
_symmetry.space_group_name_H-M   'P 1'
#
loop_
_entity.id
_entity.type
_entity.pdbx_description
1 polymer ?
#
loop_
_entity_poly.entity_id
_entity_poly.type
_entity_poly.pdbx_seq_one_letter_code
_entity_poly.pdbx_strand_id
1 'polypeptide(L)'
;MQKTASFSEDTLTIERNDGMVTPCLPSGMLAPFFSAIGVAVNILFEDRAVCMGALAALVASAAYFVYIVDFVGGRTRSHPLTRWMWNRFGLTGDTHPRLVSWLVWMLLTLTMAIINVRNGSPATAIMCGVYCCGNLALLIASLKCGTWKIKWYDPVCFLLGGIALILLFGEDSPRAATVLVIVADIIAGIPTFAGVVTNPEGESRIGWRIFLAGGLINVLAFARPFDPFAWGFVESAYTLYIVAATLYLTLMTTFWHSSPRR
;
A
#
# COMPACT_ATOMS: atom_id res chain seq x y z
N MET A 1 11.50 33.22 55.82
CA MET A 1 11.66 32.34 57.00
C MET A 1 10.73 31.17 56.83
N GLN A 2 11.23 30.05 56.31
CA GLN A 2 10.42 28.89 55.92
C GLN A 2 10.89 27.69 56.74
N LYS A 3 9.92 27.10 57.43
CA LYS A 3 10.05 26.12 58.51
C LYS A 3 10.48 24.77 57.95
N THR A 4 11.61 24.25 58.40
CA THR A 4 12.08 22.89 58.18
C THR A 4 11.23 21.93 59.00
N ALA A 5 10.62 20.94 58.34
CA ALA A 5 9.96 19.80 58.98
C ALA A 5 10.91 18.60 58.90
N SER A 6 11.42 18.19 60.06
CA SER A 6 12.19 16.97 60.29
C SER A 6 11.24 15.77 60.33
N PHE A 7 11.46 14.79 59.46
CA PHE A 7 10.77 13.50 59.48
C PHE A 7 11.71 12.49 60.16
N SER A 8 11.28 11.87 61.27
CA SER A 8 12.06 10.84 61.95
C SER A 8 11.88 9.50 61.25
N GLU A 9 13.00 8.84 60.95
CA GLU A 9 13.05 7.46 60.50
C GLU A 9 12.85 6.54 61.71
N ASP A 10 11.60 6.20 62.02
CA ASP A 10 11.31 5.11 62.93
C ASP A 10 11.59 3.78 62.22
N THR A 11 12.60 3.11 62.76
CA THR A 11 13.18 1.86 62.28
C THR A 11 12.20 0.72 62.55
N LEU A 12 11.44 0.32 61.53
CA LEU A 12 10.65 -0.91 61.52
C LEU A 12 11.56 -2.08 61.11
N THR A 13 12.21 -2.69 62.09
CA THR A 13 12.84 -4.01 61.95
C THR A 13 11.75 -5.06 61.81
N ILE A 14 11.37 -5.35 60.57
CA ILE A 14 10.62 -6.56 60.22
C ILE A 14 11.62 -7.73 60.28
N GLU A 15 11.55 -8.53 61.34
CA GLU A 15 12.21 -9.84 61.38
C GLU A 15 11.69 -10.69 60.23
N ARG A 16 12.56 -10.90 59.24
CA ARG A 16 12.32 -11.78 58.10
C ARG A 16 12.44 -13.21 58.60
N ASN A 17 11.35 -13.94 58.55
CA ASN A 17 11.28 -15.35 58.90
C ASN A 17 12.06 -16.17 57.85
N ASP A 18 13.31 -16.51 58.14
CA ASP A 18 14.25 -17.26 57.28
C ASP A 18 13.93 -18.77 57.23
N GLY A 19 12.67 -19.11 56.92
CA GLY A 19 12.17 -20.49 56.96
C GLY A 19 11.58 -21.02 55.65
N MET A 20 11.58 -20.24 54.56
CA MET A 20 11.06 -20.69 53.27
C MET A 20 12.17 -20.70 52.23
N VAL A 21 12.77 -21.87 52.06
CA VAL A 21 13.61 -22.21 50.90
C VAL A 21 12.71 -22.18 49.68
N THR A 22 12.57 -21.03 49.04
CA THR A 22 12.06 -20.96 47.66
C THR A 22 13.05 -21.74 46.81
N PRO A 23 12.64 -22.79 46.09
CA PRO A 23 13.54 -23.52 45.21
C PRO A 23 14.03 -22.55 44.14
N CYS A 24 15.30 -22.18 44.21
CA CYS A 24 16.01 -21.46 43.16
C CYS A 24 16.03 -22.35 41.92
N LEU A 25 15.00 -22.26 41.07
CA LEU A 25 15.07 -22.77 39.72
C LEU A 25 16.26 -22.08 39.04
N PRO A 26 17.23 -22.84 38.49
CA PRO A 26 18.42 -22.26 37.90
C PRO A 26 18.00 -21.37 36.74
N SER A 27 18.18 -20.06 36.91
CA SER A 27 17.77 -18.99 35.99
C SER A 27 18.39 -19.09 34.59
N GLY A 28 19.38 -19.98 34.40
CA GLY A 28 19.98 -20.29 33.10
C GLY A 28 19.31 -21.41 32.29
N MET A 29 18.42 -22.23 32.88
CA MET A 29 17.94 -23.44 32.20
C MET A 29 16.72 -23.20 31.30
N LEU A 30 15.91 -22.18 31.59
CA LEU A 30 14.71 -21.85 30.80
C LEU A 30 14.96 -20.80 29.71
N ALA A 31 16.02 -20.00 29.84
CA ALA A 31 16.42 -19.00 28.83
C ALA A 31 16.56 -19.57 27.39
N PRO A 32 17.25 -20.71 27.15
CA PRO A 32 17.35 -21.27 25.81
C PRO A 32 16.00 -21.80 25.28
N PHE A 33 15.09 -22.25 26.16
CA PHE A 33 13.77 -22.73 25.79
C PHE A 33 12.86 -21.59 25.31
N PHE A 34 12.81 -20.47 26.04
CA PHE A 34 12.08 -19.28 25.60
C PHE A 34 12.68 -18.65 24.34
N SER A 35 14.01 -18.68 24.19
CA SER A 35 14.68 -18.26 22.96
C SER A 35 14.31 -19.14 21.76
N ALA A 36 14.27 -20.46 21.94
CA ALA A 36 13.90 -21.40 20.87
C ALA A 36 12.44 -21.27 20.46
N ILE A 37 11.53 -21.07 21.42
CA ILE A 37 10.11 -20.76 21.12
C ILE A 37 10.01 -19.43 20.38
N GLY A 38 10.74 -18.39 20.81
CA GLY A 38 10.76 -17.10 20.13
C GLY A 38 11.23 -17.20 18.67
N VAL A 39 12.28 -17.99 18.40
CA VAL A 39 12.77 -18.24 17.04
C VAL A 39 11.76 -19.04 16.22
N ALA A 40 11.19 -20.11 16.76
CA ALA A 40 10.20 -20.92 16.04
C ALA A 40 8.92 -20.14 15.71
N VAL A 41 8.44 -19.31 16.65
CA VAL A 41 7.32 -18.40 16.42
C VAL A 41 7.66 -17.36 15.35
N ASN A 42 8.85 -16.74 15.41
CA ASN A 42 9.27 -15.78 14.38
C ASN A 42 9.35 -16.40 12.98
N ILE A 43 9.92 -17.61 12.85
CA ILE A 43 10.01 -18.31 11.56
C ILE A 43 8.61 -18.60 11.00
N LEU A 44 7.70 -19.13 11.83
CA LEU A 44 6.32 -19.41 11.42
C LEU A 44 5.56 -18.16 10.98
N PHE A 45 5.78 -17.03 11.67
CA PHE A 45 5.15 -15.76 11.31
C PHE A 45 5.74 -15.16 10.02
N GLU A 46 7.06 -15.25 9.84
CA GLU A 46 7.75 -14.75 8.65
C GLU A 46 7.34 -15.55 7.40
N ASP A 47 7.30 -16.88 7.50
CA ASP A 47 6.83 -17.75 6.42
C ASP A 47 5.37 -17.47 6.05
N ARG A 48 4.51 -17.25 7.06
CA ARG A 48 3.11 -16.87 6.82
C ARG A 48 3.01 -15.52 6.11
N ALA A 49 3.74 -14.51 6.57
CA ALA A 49 3.68 -13.17 6.00
C ALA A 49 4.11 -13.17 4.53
N VAL A 50 5.22 -13.85 4.22
CA VAL A 50 5.72 -14.02 2.85
C VAL A 50 4.70 -14.77 1.98
N CYS A 51 4.10 -15.86 2.48
CA CYS A 51 3.05 -16.58 1.78
C CYS A 51 1.84 -15.69 1.46
N MET A 52 1.38 -14.88 2.42
CA MET A 52 0.25 -13.96 2.21
C MET A 52 0.60 -12.85 1.22
N GLY A 53 1.81 -12.30 1.28
CA GLY A 53 2.30 -11.29 0.34
C GLY A 53 2.39 -11.84 -1.10
N ALA A 54 2.91 -13.06 -1.26
CA ALA A 54 2.96 -13.74 -2.54
C ALA A 54 1.56 -14.07 -3.10
N LEU A 55 0.66 -14.57 -2.26
CA LEU A 55 -0.72 -14.83 -2.65
C LEU A 55 -1.46 -13.55 -3.06
N ALA A 56 -1.31 -12.47 -2.28
CA ALA A 56 -1.85 -11.16 -2.61
C ALA A 56 -1.36 -10.66 -3.97
N ALA A 57 -0.05 -10.77 -4.20
CA ALA A 57 0.58 -10.36 -5.45
C ALA A 57 0.11 -11.20 -6.65
N LEU A 58 -0.04 -12.52 -6.48
CA LEU A 58 -0.59 -13.40 -7.50
C LEU A 58 -2.03 -13.03 -7.85
N VAL A 59 -2.89 -12.84 -6.85
CA VAL A 59 -4.29 -12.41 -7.06
C VAL A 59 -4.32 -11.07 -7.78
N ALA A 60 -3.56 -10.08 -7.32
CA ALA A 60 -3.56 -8.75 -7.90
C ALA A 60 -2.97 -8.73 -9.32
N SER A 61 -2.06 -9.64 -9.66
CA SER A 61 -1.51 -9.78 -11.02
C SER A 61 -2.59 -10.09 -12.07
N ALA A 62 -3.66 -10.80 -11.68
CA ALA A 62 -4.79 -11.10 -12.55
C ALA A 62 -5.55 -9.82 -12.98
N ALA A 63 -5.56 -8.77 -12.16
CA ALA A 63 -6.17 -7.50 -12.56
C ALA A 63 -5.41 -6.85 -13.73
N TYR A 64 -4.07 -6.88 -13.70
CA TYR A 64 -3.27 -6.38 -14.82
C TYR A 64 -3.53 -7.14 -16.11
N PHE A 65 -3.73 -8.46 -16.03
CA PHE A 65 -4.12 -9.26 -17.19
C PHE A 65 -5.46 -8.78 -17.79
N VAL A 66 -6.46 -8.51 -16.95
CA VAL A 66 -7.74 -7.92 -17.40
C VAL A 66 -7.52 -6.60 -18.14
N TYR A 67 -6.75 -5.68 -17.55
CA TYR A 67 -6.44 -4.38 -18.19
C TYR A 67 -5.67 -4.52 -19.50
N ILE A 68 -4.69 -5.43 -19.58
CA ILE A 68 -3.94 -5.69 -20.81
C ILE A 68 -4.87 -6.20 -21.90
N VAL A 69 -5.76 -7.14 -21.59
CA VAL A 69 -6.76 -7.65 -22.54
C VAL A 69 -7.70 -6.55 -23.00
N ASP A 70 -8.14 -5.66 -22.10
CA ASP A 70 -9.03 -4.55 -22.46
C ASP A 70 -8.33 -3.48 -23.32
N PHE A 71 -7.02 -3.25 -23.13
CA PHE A 71 -6.21 -2.36 -23.95
C PHE A 71 -5.89 -2.94 -25.32
N VAL A 72 -5.40 -4.18 -25.37
CA VAL A 72 -5.01 -4.86 -26.61
C VAL A 72 -6.23 -5.25 -27.44
N GLY A 73 -7.28 -5.74 -26.79
CA GLY A 73 -8.54 -6.13 -27.43
C GLY A 73 -9.39 -4.96 -27.91
N GLY A 74 -8.98 -3.71 -27.62
CA GLY A 74 -9.69 -2.52 -28.06
C GLY A 74 -11.11 -2.41 -27.52
N ARG A 75 -11.44 -3.09 -26.41
CA ARG A 75 -12.75 -2.93 -25.73
C ARG A 75 -12.89 -1.58 -25.05
N THR A 76 -11.77 -0.90 -24.84
CA THR A 76 -11.67 0.53 -24.52
C THR A 76 -11.97 1.45 -25.71
N ARG A 77 -12.29 0.91 -26.91
CA ARG A 77 -12.83 1.71 -28.03
C ARG A 77 -14.29 2.06 -27.74
N SER A 78 -14.57 3.35 -27.77
CA SER A 78 -15.91 3.92 -27.87
C SER A 78 -16.84 3.09 -28.79
N HIS A 79 -17.94 2.56 -28.25
CA HIS A 79 -19.03 2.03 -29.07
C HIS A 79 -19.45 3.08 -30.13
N PRO A 80 -19.84 2.70 -31.37
CA PRO A 80 -20.13 3.68 -32.44
C PRO A 80 -21.18 4.73 -32.04
N LEU A 81 -22.19 4.32 -31.28
CA LEU A 81 -23.23 5.19 -30.74
C LEU A 81 -22.68 6.23 -29.76
N THR A 82 -21.76 5.82 -28.88
CA THR A 82 -21.15 6.73 -27.91
C THR A 82 -20.14 7.65 -28.61
N ARG A 83 -19.41 7.19 -29.63
CA ARG A 83 -18.58 8.04 -30.51
C ARG A 83 -19.37 9.16 -31.19
N TRP A 84 -20.57 8.85 -31.69
CA TRP A 84 -21.48 9.85 -32.27
C TRP A 84 -21.97 10.85 -31.22
N MET A 85 -22.40 10.38 -30.04
CA MET A 85 -22.82 11.24 -28.93
C MET A 85 -21.69 12.17 -28.44
N TRP A 86 -20.47 11.65 -28.30
CA TRP A 86 -19.30 12.42 -27.85
C TRP A 86 -18.95 13.55 -28.81
N ASN A 87 -18.99 13.31 -30.12
CA ASN A 87 -18.81 14.35 -31.13
C ASN A 87 -19.94 15.39 -31.12
N ARG A 88 -21.18 14.98 -30.82
CA ARG A 88 -22.34 15.88 -30.74
C ARG A 88 -22.30 16.81 -29.53
N PHE A 89 -21.77 16.33 -28.40
CA PHE A 89 -21.80 17.03 -27.11
C PHE A 89 -20.43 17.56 -26.64
N GLY A 90 -19.36 17.42 -27.44
CA GLY A 90 -18.03 17.93 -27.09
C GLY A 90 -17.38 17.26 -25.88
N LEU A 91 -17.86 16.08 -25.50
CA LEU A 91 -17.39 15.31 -24.36
C LEU A 91 -16.27 14.38 -24.86
N THR A 92 -15.01 14.73 -24.61
CA THR A 92 -13.84 13.93 -25.05
C THR A 92 -13.58 12.78 -24.08
N GLY A 93 -14.27 11.66 -24.27
CA GLY A 93 -14.21 10.47 -23.42
C GLY A 93 -13.67 9.24 -24.13
N ASP A 94 -12.47 9.30 -24.70
CA ASP A 94 -11.71 8.09 -25.01
C ASP A 94 -10.78 7.81 -23.82
N THR A 95 -10.96 6.69 -23.12
CA THR A 95 -9.98 6.19 -22.14
C THR A 95 -8.76 5.64 -22.89
N HIS A 96 -8.01 6.52 -23.54
CA HIS A 96 -6.70 6.17 -24.08
C HIS A 96 -5.74 6.04 -22.90
N PRO A 97 -5.03 4.90 -22.77
CA PRO A 97 -4.07 4.77 -21.69
C PRO A 97 -2.98 5.83 -21.84
N ARG A 98 -2.68 6.53 -20.74
CA ARG A 98 -1.68 7.59 -20.74
C ARG A 98 -0.36 7.01 -20.30
N LEU A 99 0.63 7.04 -21.18
CA LEU A 99 1.95 6.48 -20.88
C LEU A 99 2.56 7.12 -19.63
N VAL A 100 2.38 8.43 -19.50
CA VAL A 100 2.91 9.20 -18.37
C VAL A 100 2.35 8.68 -17.03
N SER A 101 1.06 8.38 -16.95
CA SER A 101 0.44 7.87 -15.73
C SER A 101 0.96 6.48 -15.35
N TRP A 102 1.14 5.58 -16.33
CA TRP A 102 1.73 4.25 -16.08
C TRP A 102 3.18 4.33 -15.64
N LEU A 103 3.95 5.26 -16.21
CA LEU A 103 5.32 5.52 -15.78
C LEU A 103 5.37 6.04 -14.34
N VAL A 104 4.49 6.98 -13.98
CA VAL A 104 4.39 7.50 -12.60
C VAL A 104 4.08 6.37 -11.63
N TRP A 105 3.02 5.59 -11.87
CA TRP A 105 2.67 4.49 -10.96
C TRP A 105 3.75 3.40 -10.89
N MET A 106 4.43 3.09 -12.00
CA MET A 106 5.56 2.17 -12.00
C MET A 106 6.69 2.66 -11.07
N LEU A 107 7.06 3.95 -11.16
CA LEU A 107 8.11 4.52 -10.32
C LEU A 107 7.71 4.59 -8.84
N LEU A 108 6.45 4.93 -8.55
CA LEU A 108 5.95 4.99 -7.18
C LEU A 108 5.94 3.60 -6.52
N THR A 109 5.45 2.58 -7.22
CA THR A 109 5.39 1.22 -6.68
C THR A 109 6.77 0.58 -6.59
N LEU A 110 7.70 0.89 -7.51
CA LEU A 110 9.11 0.51 -7.39
C LEU A 110 9.74 1.14 -6.14
N THR A 111 9.53 2.44 -5.94
CA THR A 111 10.05 3.16 -4.78
C THR A 111 9.53 2.54 -3.48
N MET A 112 8.23 2.22 -3.43
CA MET A 112 7.63 1.58 -2.26
C MET A 112 8.15 0.16 -2.02
N ALA A 113 8.38 -0.63 -3.08
CA ALA A 113 9.01 -1.93 -2.95
C ALA A 113 10.41 -1.81 -2.31
N ILE A 114 11.23 -0.85 -2.76
CA ILE A 114 12.57 -0.63 -2.19
C ILE A 114 12.47 -0.16 -0.73
N ILE A 115 11.56 0.76 -0.41
CA ILE A 115 11.33 1.21 0.97
C ILE A 115 11.00 0.02 1.88
N ASN A 116 10.07 -0.84 1.47
CA ASN A 116 9.65 -2.00 2.27
C ASN A 116 10.77 -3.02 2.46
N VAL A 117 11.54 -3.32 1.42
CA VAL A 117 12.72 -4.21 1.53
C VAL A 117 13.74 -3.63 2.50
N ARG A 118 14.08 -2.34 2.37
CA ARG A 118 15.05 -1.68 3.27
C ARG A 118 14.56 -1.57 4.71
N ASN A 119 13.25 -1.49 4.93
CA ASN A 119 12.63 -1.46 6.25
C ASN A 119 12.43 -2.85 6.88
N GLY A 120 12.92 -3.93 6.22
CA GLY A 120 12.80 -5.30 6.71
C GLY A 120 11.37 -5.84 6.65
N SER A 121 10.57 -5.37 5.70
CA SER A 121 9.19 -5.81 5.46
C SER A 121 9.06 -6.40 4.03
N PRO A 122 9.83 -7.46 3.69
CA PRO A 122 9.86 -8.00 2.33
C PRO A 122 8.51 -8.59 1.89
N ALA A 123 7.69 -9.10 2.82
CA ALA A 123 6.37 -9.66 2.52
C ALA A 123 5.44 -8.65 1.81
N THR A 124 5.35 -7.42 2.33
CA THR A 124 4.55 -6.35 1.71
C THR A 124 5.23 -5.74 0.47
N ALA A 125 6.56 -5.88 0.36
CA ALA A 125 7.30 -5.45 -0.82
C ALA A 125 6.97 -6.29 -2.06
N ILE A 126 6.66 -7.58 -1.91
CA ILE A 126 6.33 -8.48 -3.05
C ILE A 126 5.18 -7.92 -3.87
N MET A 127 4.10 -7.48 -3.21
CA MET A 127 2.95 -6.88 -3.87
C MET A 127 3.31 -5.58 -4.60
N CYS A 128 4.09 -4.70 -3.97
CA CYS A 128 4.58 -3.47 -4.60
C CYS A 128 5.43 -3.77 -5.85
N GLY A 129 6.27 -4.81 -5.78
CA GLY A 129 7.07 -5.29 -6.92
C GLY A 129 6.19 -5.79 -8.08
N VAL A 130 5.15 -6.58 -7.80
CA VAL A 130 4.19 -7.00 -8.83
C VAL A 130 3.44 -5.81 -9.40
N TYR A 131 3.08 -4.82 -8.59
CA TYR A 131 2.47 -3.58 -9.09
C TYR A 131 3.41 -2.82 -10.03
N CYS A 132 4.69 -2.71 -9.68
CA CYS A 132 5.71 -2.15 -10.58
C CYS A 132 5.75 -2.91 -11.92
N CYS A 133 5.84 -4.24 -11.89
CA CYS A 133 5.86 -5.05 -13.11
C CYS A 133 4.57 -4.92 -13.93
N GLY A 134 3.41 -4.89 -13.28
CA GLY A 134 2.12 -4.70 -13.92
C GLY A 134 1.97 -3.32 -14.57
N ASN A 135 2.40 -2.26 -13.88
CA ASN A 135 2.43 -0.90 -14.43
C ASN A 135 3.42 -0.78 -15.60
N LEU A 136 4.57 -1.45 -15.53
CA LEU A 136 5.51 -1.54 -16.65
C LEU A 136 4.88 -2.28 -17.85
N ALA A 137 4.17 -3.39 -17.62
CA ALA A 137 3.48 -4.10 -18.67
C ALA A 137 2.38 -3.24 -19.34
N LEU A 138 1.61 -2.48 -18.55
CA LEU A 138 0.63 -1.53 -19.06
C LEU A 138 1.28 -0.35 -19.78
N LEU A 139 2.40 0.17 -19.30
CA LEU A 139 3.19 1.18 -20.00
C LEU A 139 3.63 0.68 -21.38
N ILE A 140 4.18 -0.54 -21.46
CA ILE A 140 4.61 -1.16 -22.72
C ILE A 140 3.40 -1.39 -23.64
N ALA A 141 2.29 -1.91 -23.13
CA ALA A 141 1.06 -2.08 -23.91
C ALA A 141 0.55 -0.73 -24.46
N SER A 142 0.69 0.34 -23.66
CA SER A 142 0.29 1.69 -24.01
C SER A 142 1.20 2.35 -25.05
N LEU A 143 2.40 1.84 -25.34
CA LEU A 143 3.23 2.38 -26.42
C LEU A 143 2.57 2.25 -27.80
N LYS A 144 1.67 1.27 -27.98
CA LYS A 144 1.00 1.04 -29.26
C LYS A 144 -0.27 1.88 -29.45
N CYS A 145 -1.00 2.16 -28.37
CA CYS A 145 -2.34 2.76 -28.44
C CYS A 145 -2.54 3.98 -27.53
N GLY A 146 -1.55 4.31 -26.70
CA GLY A 146 -1.66 5.34 -25.68
C GLY A 146 -1.30 6.74 -26.16
N THR A 147 -1.53 7.72 -25.28
CA THR A 147 -1.22 9.14 -25.56
C THR A 147 -0.11 9.66 -24.65
N TRP A 148 0.73 10.53 -25.19
CA TRP A 148 1.83 11.22 -24.49
C TRP A 148 1.43 12.57 -23.87
N LYS A 149 0.13 12.82 -23.69
CA LYS A 149 -0.35 14.11 -23.19
C LYS A 149 -0.03 14.28 -21.71
N ILE A 150 0.92 15.16 -21.40
CA ILE A 150 1.25 15.58 -20.04
C ILE A 150 0.17 16.53 -19.52
N LYS A 151 -0.32 16.28 -18.31
CA LYS A 151 -1.24 17.13 -17.55
C LYS A 151 -0.51 17.80 -16.40
N TRP A 152 -1.15 18.79 -15.78
CA TRP A 152 -0.55 19.61 -14.71
C TRP A 152 -0.16 18.79 -13.46
N TYR A 153 -0.86 17.69 -13.16
CA TYR A 153 -0.58 16.85 -12.00
C TYR A 153 0.59 15.88 -12.24
N ASP A 154 0.90 15.52 -13.50
CA ASP A 154 2.00 14.60 -13.82
C ASP A 154 3.38 15.11 -13.32
N PRO A 155 3.82 16.36 -13.59
CA PRO A 155 5.09 16.86 -13.07
C PRO A 155 5.10 17.00 -11.56
N VAL A 156 3.95 17.23 -10.92
CA VAL A 156 3.84 17.25 -9.44
C VAL A 156 4.12 15.85 -8.89
N CYS A 157 3.55 14.80 -9.49
CA CYS A 157 3.82 13.42 -9.09
C CYS A 157 5.29 13.04 -9.32
N PHE A 158 5.90 13.44 -10.44
CA PHE A 158 7.33 13.20 -10.67
C PHE A 158 8.21 13.93 -9.66
N LEU A 159 7.88 15.18 -9.31
CA LEU A 159 8.62 15.94 -8.31
C LEU A 159 8.54 15.25 -6.95
N LEU A 160 7.34 14.88 -6.50
CA LEU A 160 7.14 14.21 -5.22
C LEU A 160 7.82 12.82 -5.19
N GLY A 161 7.71 12.04 -6.27
CA GLY A 161 8.41 10.76 -6.41
C GLY A 161 9.93 10.94 -6.43
N GLY A 162 10.44 11.99 -7.08
CA GLY A 162 11.84 12.36 -7.06
C GLY A 162 12.34 12.71 -5.66
N ILE A 163 11.59 13.53 -4.91
CA ILE A 163 11.92 13.85 -3.52
C ILE A 163 11.88 12.57 -2.65
N ALA A 164 10.90 11.68 -2.86
CA ALA A 164 10.82 10.42 -2.13
C ALA A 164 12.06 9.53 -2.40
N LEU A 165 12.57 9.48 -3.63
CA LEU A 165 13.82 8.79 -3.96
C LEU A 165 15.04 9.47 -3.33
N ILE A 166 15.10 10.81 -3.31
CA ILE A 166 16.19 11.54 -2.64
C ILE A 166 16.18 11.24 -1.15
N LEU A 167 15.02 11.28 -0.48
CA LEU A 167 14.93 10.88 0.92
C LEU A 167 15.36 9.43 1.10
N LEU A 168 14.85 8.52 0.27
CA LEU A 168 15.25 7.12 0.33
C LEU A 168 16.78 6.94 0.32
N PHE A 169 17.52 7.62 -0.58
CA PHE A 169 18.96 7.43 -0.70
C PHE A 169 19.83 8.38 0.14
N GLY A 170 19.30 9.51 0.58
CA GLY A 170 20.07 10.57 1.25
C GLY A 170 19.83 10.68 2.75
N GLU A 171 18.58 10.56 3.20
CA GLU A 171 18.18 10.79 4.58
C GLU A 171 17.36 9.57 5.02
N ASP A 172 17.91 8.69 5.85
CA ASP A 172 17.32 7.40 6.26
C ASP A 172 15.99 7.54 7.05
N SER A 173 14.99 8.15 6.43
CA SER A 173 13.63 8.39 6.91
C SER A 173 12.63 7.68 5.99
N PRO A 174 12.51 6.33 6.09
CA PRO A 174 11.52 5.56 5.34
C PRO A 174 10.10 6.10 5.50
N ARG A 175 9.76 6.65 6.68
CA ARG A 175 8.44 7.22 6.97
C ARG A 175 8.11 8.41 6.07
N ALA A 176 9.02 9.39 5.96
CA ALA A 176 8.81 10.56 5.13
C ALA A 176 8.73 10.18 3.65
N ALA A 177 9.60 9.26 3.20
CA ALA A 177 9.56 8.72 1.84
C ALA A 177 8.22 8.02 1.55
N THR A 178 7.72 7.17 2.47
CA THR A 178 6.40 6.51 2.33
C THR A 178 5.26 7.53 2.24
N VAL A 179 5.25 8.56 3.09
CA VAL A 179 4.22 9.61 3.03
C VAL A 179 4.24 10.32 1.68
N LEU A 180 5.42 10.69 1.17
CA LEU A 180 5.53 11.34 -0.14
C LEU A 180 5.07 10.44 -1.28
N VAL A 181 5.40 9.15 -1.24
CA VAL A 181 4.90 8.17 -2.23
C VAL A 181 3.38 8.10 -2.19
N ILE A 182 2.76 7.97 -1.00
CA ILE A 182 1.31 7.93 -0.86
C ILE A 182 0.66 9.23 -1.39
N VAL A 183 1.20 10.40 -1.04
CA VAL A 183 0.68 11.68 -1.51
C VAL A 183 0.79 11.80 -3.03
N ALA A 184 1.93 11.40 -3.61
CA ALA A 184 2.11 11.38 -5.06
C ALA A 184 1.13 10.42 -5.75
N ASP A 185 0.89 9.25 -5.16
CA ASP A 185 -0.04 8.25 -5.69
C ASP A 185 -1.50 8.76 -5.63
N ILE A 186 -1.91 9.40 -4.53
CA ILE A 186 -3.23 10.05 -4.42
C ILE A 186 -3.41 11.10 -5.53
N ILE A 187 -2.41 11.95 -5.75
CA ILE A 187 -2.46 12.99 -6.81
C ILE A 187 -2.52 12.34 -8.20
N ALA A 188 -1.73 11.29 -8.43
CA ALA A 188 -1.75 10.52 -9.67
C ALA A 188 -3.11 9.85 -9.92
N GLY A 189 -3.79 9.43 -8.85
CA GLY A 189 -5.11 8.80 -8.88
C GLY A 189 -6.29 9.75 -9.08
N ILE A 190 -6.12 11.08 -8.91
CA ILE A 190 -7.20 12.08 -9.08
C ILE A 190 -8.01 11.88 -10.38
N PRO A 191 -7.40 11.69 -11.56
CA PRO A 191 -8.15 11.50 -12.80
C PRO A 191 -9.01 10.25 -12.80
N THR A 192 -8.53 9.17 -12.17
CA THR A 192 -9.27 7.90 -12.03
C THR A 192 -10.40 8.06 -11.02
N PHE A 193 -10.17 8.70 -9.88
CA PHE A 193 -11.20 8.96 -8.87
C PHE A 193 -12.30 9.90 -9.41
N ALA A 194 -11.93 10.98 -10.08
CA ALA A 194 -12.90 11.87 -10.72
C ALA A 194 -13.60 11.20 -11.93
N GLY A 195 -12.85 10.38 -12.68
CA GLY A 195 -13.34 9.61 -13.82
C GLY A 195 -14.42 8.63 -13.42
N VAL A 196 -14.21 7.85 -12.36
CA VAL A 196 -15.20 6.85 -11.91
C VAL A 196 -16.49 7.50 -11.42
N VAL A 197 -16.45 8.69 -10.82
CA VAL A 197 -17.67 9.40 -10.37
C VAL A 197 -18.47 9.92 -11.57
N THR A 198 -17.79 10.38 -12.62
CA THR A 198 -18.43 11.00 -13.79
C THR A 198 -18.84 10.01 -14.88
N ASN A 199 -18.09 8.91 -15.00
CA ASN A 199 -18.31 7.81 -15.95
C ASN A 199 -17.83 6.46 -15.35
N PRO A 200 -18.59 5.85 -14.42
CA PRO A 200 -18.23 4.60 -13.76
C PRO A 200 -18.01 3.42 -14.72
N GLU A 201 -18.69 3.44 -15.86
CA GLU A 201 -18.61 2.38 -16.88
C GLU A 201 -17.32 2.45 -17.70
N GLY A 202 -16.57 3.56 -17.60
CA GLY A 202 -15.25 3.69 -18.23
C GLY A 202 -14.14 2.92 -17.52
N GLU A 203 -14.41 2.35 -16.35
CA GLU A 203 -13.43 1.66 -15.50
C GLU A 203 -13.78 0.17 -15.33
N SER A 204 -12.76 -0.68 -15.21
CA SER A 204 -12.96 -2.14 -15.13
C SER A 204 -13.44 -2.58 -13.74
N ARG A 205 -14.75 -2.86 -13.60
CA ARG A 205 -15.35 -3.40 -12.37
C ARG A 205 -14.63 -4.64 -11.85
N ILE A 206 -14.30 -5.57 -12.75
CA ILE A 206 -13.64 -6.84 -12.38
C ILE A 206 -12.19 -6.55 -11.95
N GLY A 207 -11.47 -5.69 -12.68
CA GLY A 207 -10.11 -5.29 -12.33
C GLY A 207 -10.03 -4.70 -10.92
N TRP A 208 -10.90 -3.75 -10.59
CA TRP A 208 -10.90 -3.11 -9.26
C TRP A 208 -11.25 -4.07 -8.12
N ARG A 209 -12.18 -5.02 -8.33
CA ARG A 209 -12.49 -6.07 -7.34
C ARG A 209 -11.31 -7.01 -7.09
N ILE A 210 -10.59 -7.39 -8.13
CA ILE A 210 -9.39 -8.22 -8.00
C ILE A 210 -8.29 -7.47 -7.25
N PHE A 211 -8.06 -6.19 -7.57
CA PHE A 211 -7.11 -5.35 -6.83
C PHE A 211 -7.50 -5.22 -5.36
N LEU A 212 -8.78 -4.99 -5.05
CA LEU A 212 -9.26 -4.94 -3.67
C LEU A 212 -9.03 -6.27 -2.94
N ALA A 213 -9.34 -7.40 -3.56
CA ALA A 213 -9.11 -8.72 -2.98
C ALA A 213 -7.62 -8.96 -2.68
N GLY A 214 -6.74 -8.64 -3.64
CA GLY A 214 -5.29 -8.70 -3.43
C GLY A 214 -4.83 -7.79 -2.28
N GLY A 215 -5.34 -6.57 -2.20
CA GLY A 215 -5.03 -5.63 -1.12
C GLY A 215 -5.45 -6.15 0.25
N LEU A 216 -6.66 -6.70 0.37
CA LEU A 216 -7.16 -7.29 1.61
C LEU A 216 -6.33 -8.50 2.05
N ILE A 217 -5.89 -9.34 1.12
CA ILE A 217 -4.96 -10.44 1.43
C ILE A 217 -3.60 -9.89 1.90
N ASN A 218 -3.11 -8.80 1.29
CA ASN A 218 -1.82 -8.22 1.66
C ASN A 218 -1.80 -7.59 3.05
N VAL A 219 -2.96 -7.19 3.59
CA VAL A 219 -3.06 -6.81 5.01
C VAL A 219 -2.67 -7.96 5.94
N LEU A 220 -2.89 -9.22 5.52
CA LEU A 220 -2.46 -10.41 6.27
C LEU A 220 -0.96 -10.69 6.13
N ALA A 221 -0.26 -9.97 5.26
CA ALA A 221 1.19 -10.06 5.06
C ALA A 221 1.97 -9.14 6.01
N PHE A 222 1.30 -8.41 6.90
CA PHE A 222 1.97 -7.62 7.92
C PHE A 222 2.67 -8.57 8.92
N ALA A 223 3.99 -8.49 8.98
CA ALA A 223 4.83 -9.19 9.93
C ALA A 223 4.81 -8.51 11.30
N ARG A 224 4.44 -7.23 11.37
CA ARG A 224 4.41 -6.44 12.61
C ARG A 224 3.00 -5.92 12.90
N PRO A 225 2.61 -5.80 14.18
CA PRO A 225 1.34 -5.15 14.54
C PRO A 225 1.27 -3.72 13.98
N PHE A 226 0.07 -3.29 13.60
CA PHE A 226 -0.16 -1.91 13.19
C PHE A 226 0.09 -0.97 14.39
N ASP A 227 1.12 -0.14 14.28
CA ASP A 227 1.37 0.96 15.20
C ASP A 227 1.58 2.23 14.37
N PRO A 228 0.66 3.21 14.44
CA PRO A 228 0.73 4.44 13.66
C PRO A 228 1.90 5.34 14.08
N PHE A 229 2.50 5.11 15.25
CA PHE A 229 3.64 5.89 15.76
C PHE A 229 4.97 5.11 15.72
N ALA A 230 4.92 3.79 15.53
CA ALA A 230 6.10 2.93 15.45
C ALA A 230 6.36 2.33 14.05
N TRP A 231 7.24 1.33 14.02
CA TRP A 231 7.79 0.69 12.82
C TRP A 231 6.73 0.05 11.92
N GLY A 232 5.53 -0.23 12.43
CA GLY A 232 4.40 -0.75 11.66
C GLY A 232 3.85 0.24 10.62
N PHE A 233 4.11 1.55 10.77
CA PHE A 233 3.60 2.56 9.83
C PHE A 233 4.10 2.35 8.39
N VAL A 234 5.41 2.22 8.18
CA VAL A 234 6.01 2.10 6.84
C VAL A 234 5.49 0.87 6.11
N GLU A 235 5.37 -0.24 6.84
CA GLU A 235 4.92 -1.54 6.34
C GLU A 235 3.44 -1.54 5.93
N SER A 236 2.59 -0.87 6.70
CA SER A 236 1.15 -0.95 6.55
C SER A 236 0.53 0.21 5.78
N ALA A 237 1.10 1.42 5.85
CA ALA A 237 0.47 2.65 5.38
C ALA A 237 0.13 2.59 3.89
N TYR A 238 1.08 2.17 3.04
CA TYR A 238 0.83 2.08 1.60
C TYR A 238 -0.21 1.00 1.27
N THR A 239 -0.14 -0.17 1.94
CA THR A 239 -1.12 -1.25 1.75
C THR A 239 -2.53 -0.82 2.14
N LEU A 240 -2.68 -0.15 3.30
CA LEU A 240 -3.97 0.37 3.76
C LEU A 240 -4.51 1.46 2.83
N TYR A 241 -3.64 2.34 2.32
CA TYR A 241 -4.00 3.30 1.27
C TYR A 241 -4.53 2.59 0.02
N ILE A 242 -3.83 1.59 -0.50
CA ILE A 242 -4.26 0.84 -1.69
C ILE A 242 -5.61 0.16 -1.45
N VAL A 243 -5.82 -0.44 -0.27
CA VAL A 243 -7.12 -1.03 0.09
C VAL A 243 -8.21 0.03 0.10
N ALA A 244 -7.98 1.19 0.69
CA ALA A 244 -8.95 2.28 0.72
C ALA A 244 -9.27 2.81 -0.69
N ALA A 245 -8.24 3.04 -1.51
CA ALA A 245 -8.39 3.51 -2.89
C ALA A 245 -9.15 2.50 -3.77
N THR A 246 -8.78 1.21 -3.69
CA THR A 246 -9.43 0.14 -4.48
C THR A 246 -10.85 -0.17 -3.98
N LEU A 247 -11.11 -0.03 -2.68
CA LEU A 247 -12.45 -0.10 -2.12
C LEU A 247 -13.33 1.03 -2.67
N TYR A 248 -12.83 2.27 -2.63
CA TYR A 248 -13.52 3.42 -3.22
C TYR A 248 -13.87 3.17 -4.69
N LEU A 249 -12.88 2.75 -5.51
CA LEU A 249 -13.08 2.47 -6.92
C LEU A 249 -14.06 1.30 -7.16
N THR A 250 -14.01 0.26 -6.33
CA THR A 250 -14.95 -0.86 -6.39
C THR A 250 -16.38 -0.43 -6.09
N LEU A 251 -16.56 0.39 -5.04
CA LEU A 251 -17.87 0.92 -4.66
C LEU A 251 -18.44 1.83 -5.76
N MET A 252 -17.63 2.73 -6.28
CA MET A 252 -18.05 3.65 -7.34
C MET A 252 -18.37 2.90 -8.63
N THR A 253 -17.53 1.98 -9.08
CA THR A 253 -17.83 1.20 -10.30
C THR A 253 -19.02 0.24 -10.16
N THR A 254 -19.36 -0.19 -8.93
CA THR A 254 -20.44 -1.16 -8.69
C THR A 254 -21.80 -0.50 -8.43
N PHE A 255 -21.84 0.54 -7.60
CA PHE A 255 -23.10 1.10 -7.09
C PHE A 255 -23.42 2.48 -7.65
N TRP A 256 -22.42 3.22 -8.13
CA TRP A 256 -22.67 4.51 -8.74
C TRP A 256 -23.20 4.29 -10.15
N HIS A 257 -24.52 4.33 -10.30
CA HIS A 257 -25.13 4.52 -11.60
C HIS A 257 -25.27 6.02 -11.82
N SER A 258 -24.52 6.55 -12.77
CA SER A 258 -24.75 7.91 -13.25
C SER A 258 -26.21 8.01 -13.67
N SER A 259 -27.00 8.77 -12.91
CA SER A 259 -28.40 9.03 -13.23
C SER A 259 -28.49 9.52 -14.67
N PRO A 260 -29.54 9.14 -15.43
CA PRO A 260 -29.70 9.64 -16.79
C PRO A 260 -29.66 11.16 -16.74
N ARG A 261 -28.61 11.75 -17.34
CA ARG A 261 -28.47 13.19 -17.47
C ARG A 261 -29.69 13.67 -18.27
N ARG A 262 -30.61 14.34 -17.58
CA ARG A 262 -31.72 15.04 -18.22
C ARG A 262 -31.20 16.22 -19.01
#